data_AF-A0A445MSZ4-F1
#
_entry.id   AF-A0A445MSZ4-F1
#
_cell.length_a   1.000
_cell.length_b   1.000
_cell.length_c   1.000
_cell.angle_alpha   90.00
_cell.angle_beta   90.00
_cell.angle_gamma   90.00
#
_symmetry.space_group_name_H-M   'P 1'
#
loop_
_entity.id
_entity.type
_entity.pdbx_description
1 polymer ?
#
loop_
_entity_poly.entity_id
_entity_poly.type
_entity_poly.pdbx_seq_one_letter_code
_entity_poly.pdbx_strand_id
1 'polypeptide(L)'
;MRKSKTIKVDDKEIVVKELRVKDIRKIAEEAEKDDVEKRIPELLPLATDLALHEMEDMAPSELKVVWEAFKEVNADFLSVMEGLGIGKALKNSLQRHLTGALADLSSVGMPTSGNMDLASS
;
A
#
# COMPACT_ATOMS: atom_id res chain seq x y z
N MET A 1 -17.23 2.49 -18.71
CA MET A 1 -16.16 1.48 -18.54
C MET A 1 -15.32 1.90 -17.35
N ARG A 2 -14.72 0.97 -16.59
CA ARG A 2 -13.80 1.36 -15.51
C ARG A 2 -12.44 1.72 -16.06
N LYS A 3 -11.78 2.70 -15.43
CA LYS A 3 -10.38 2.97 -15.72
C LYS A 3 -9.52 1.82 -15.18
N SER A 4 -8.51 1.44 -15.96
CA SER A 4 -7.49 0.51 -15.53
C SER A 4 -6.19 0.83 -16.25
N LYS A 5 -5.07 0.61 -15.58
CA LYS A 5 -3.74 0.84 -16.11
C LYS A 5 -2.85 -0.33 -15.75
N THR A 6 -2.21 -0.90 -16.75
CA THR A 6 -1.16 -1.91 -16.53
C THR A 6 0.18 -1.18 -16.39
N ILE A 7 0.91 -1.51 -15.33
CA ILE A 7 2.27 -1.03 -15.11
C ILE A 7 3.20 -2.24 -15.04
N LYS A 8 4.42 -2.07 -15.56
CA LYS A 8 5.51 -3.02 -15.34
C LYS A 8 6.37 -2.53 -14.20
N VAL A 9 6.60 -3.40 -13.24
CA VAL A 9 7.47 -3.17 -12.11
C VAL A 9 8.38 -4.39 -12.03
N ASP A 10 9.66 -4.15 -12.31
CA ASP A 10 10.66 -5.20 -12.52
C ASP A 10 10.18 -6.22 -13.58
N ASP A 11 10.19 -7.53 -13.29
CA ASP A 11 9.68 -8.59 -14.17
C ASP A 11 8.15 -8.85 -14.05
N LYS A 12 7.40 -8.05 -13.27
CA LYS A 12 5.97 -8.24 -13.03
C LYS A 12 5.09 -7.22 -13.76
N GLU A 13 3.99 -7.69 -14.36
CA GLU A 13 2.89 -6.84 -14.82
C GLU A 13 1.81 -6.73 -13.76
N ILE A 14 1.52 -5.50 -13.33
CA ILE A 14 0.53 -5.20 -12.31
C ILE A 14 -0.60 -4.41 -12.97
N VAL A 15 -1.83 -4.90 -12.81
CA VAL A 15 -3.02 -4.21 -13.31
C VAL A 15 -3.63 -3.41 -12.18
N VAL A 16 -3.62 -2.09 -12.32
CA VAL A 16 -4.28 -1.14 -11.43
C VAL A 16 -5.68 -0.85 -11.97
N LYS A 17 -6.71 -0.94 -11.13
CA LYS A 17 -8.12 -0.77 -11.48
C LYS A 17 -8.75 0.36 -10.66
N GLU A 18 -9.73 1.01 -11.27
CA GLU A 18 -10.54 2.04 -10.62
C GLU A 18 -11.48 1.42 -9.57
N LEU A 19 -11.45 2.00 -8.38
CA LEU A 19 -12.34 1.70 -7.27
C LEU A 19 -13.75 2.21 -7.54
N ARG A 20 -14.75 1.48 -7.06
CA ARG A 20 -16.17 1.83 -7.27
C ARG A 20 -16.70 2.69 -6.14
N VAL A 21 -17.85 3.29 -6.39
CA VAL A 21 -18.66 3.99 -5.37
C VAL A 21 -19.01 3.10 -4.17
N LYS A 22 -19.22 1.79 -4.37
CA LYS A 22 -19.43 0.85 -3.25
C LYS A 22 -18.21 0.77 -2.32
N ASP A 23 -17.01 0.96 -2.86
CA ASP A 23 -15.76 0.93 -2.11
C ASP A 23 -15.59 2.26 -1.36
N ILE A 24 -16.02 3.40 -1.95
CA ILE A 24 -16.15 4.70 -1.23
C ILE A 24 -17.07 4.56 -0.02
N ARG A 25 -18.26 3.97 -0.23
CA ARG A 25 -19.26 3.80 0.83
C ARG A 25 -18.70 2.96 1.97
N LYS A 26 -18.05 1.84 1.63
CA LYS A 26 -17.41 0.97 2.61
C LYS A 26 -16.36 1.74 3.44
N ILE A 27 -15.48 2.49 2.78
CA ILE A 27 -14.48 3.32 3.46
C ILE A 27 -15.11 4.41 4.32
N ALA A 28 -16.17 5.06 3.85
CA ALA A 28 -16.85 6.13 4.60
C ALA A 28 -17.57 5.59 5.85
N GLU A 29 -18.31 4.48 5.71
CA GLU A 29 -18.97 3.82 6.84
C GLU A 29 -17.96 3.27 7.87
N GLU A 30 -16.74 2.95 7.44
CA GLU A 30 -15.67 2.46 8.31
C GLU A 30 -14.80 3.59 8.89
N ALA A 31 -14.62 4.70 8.18
CA ALA A 31 -13.92 5.90 8.66
C ALA A 31 -14.64 6.55 9.86
N GLU A 32 -15.96 6.40 9.94
CA GLU A 32 -16.74 6.79 11.12
C GLU A 32 -16.56 5.85 12.32
N LYS A 33 -16.03 4.63 12.11
CA LYS A 33 -15.99 3.57 13.14
C LYS A 33 -14.59 3.28 13.71
N ASP A 34 -13.51 3.42 12.93
CA ASP A 34 -12.13 3.24 13.40
C ASP A 34 -11.13 3.87 12.41
N ASP A 35 -9.85 3.92 12.79
CA ASP A 35 -8.77 4.56 12.03
C ASP A 35 -8.68 4.01 10.59
N VAL A 36 -8.96 4.88 9.62
CA VAL A 36 -8.79 4.63 8.16
C VAL A 36 -7.42 4.01 7.86
N GLU A 37 -6.45 4.27 8.74
CA GLU A 37 -5.08 3.76 8.66
C GLU A 37 -4.94 2.24 8.67
N LYS A 38 -5.80 1.54 9.40
CA LYS A 38 -5.73 0.09 9.55
C LYS A 38 -6.27 -0.66 8.33
N ARG A 39 -6.96 0.03 7.42
CA ARG A 39 -7.72 -0.57 6.31
C ARG A 39 -7.12 -0.32 4.94
N ILE A 40 -6.10 0.52 4.90
CA ILE A 40 -5.28 0.74 3.70
C ILE A 40 -4.66 -0.52 3.09
N PRO A 41 -4.15 -1.48 3.89
CA PRO A 41 -3.69 -2.76 3.38
C PRO A 41 -4.78 -3.55 2.66
N GLU A 42 -6.05 -3.30 2.96
CA GLU A 42 -7.19 -3.97 2.31
C GLU A 42 -7.68 -3.25 1.05
N LEU A 43 -7.32 -1.99 0.86
CA LEU A 43 -7.71 -1.19 -0.31
C LEU A 43 -6.78 -1.40 -1.51
N LEU A 44 -5.49 -1.54 -1.24
CA LEU A 44 -4.47 -1.73 -2.27
C LEU A 44 -4.71 -3.01 -3.12
N PRO A 45 -5.08 -4.17 -2.55
CA PRO A 45 -5.44 -5.38 -3.31
C PRO A 45 -6.79 -5.29 -4.04
N LEU A 46 -7.66 -4.33 -3.67
CA LEU A 46 -8.93 -4.12 -4.39
C LEU A 46 -8.74 -3.27 -5.65
N ALA A 47 -7.70 -2.44 -5.65
CA ALA A 47 -7.34 -1.57 -6.75
C ALA A 47 -6.17 -2.09 -7.59
N THR A 48 -5.52 -3.18 -7.18
CA THR A 48 -4.43 -3.81 -7.93
C THR A 48 -4.64 -5.32 -7.97
N ASP A 49 -4.11 -6.00 -8.98
CA ASP A 49 -4.08 -7.49 -9.00
C ASP A 49 -3.00 -8.10 -8.08
N LEU A 50 -2.36 -7.30 -7.23
CA LEU A 50 -1.35 -7.77 -6.28
C LEU A 50 -1.99 -8.33 -5.01
N ALA A 51 -1.45 -9.45 -4.53
CA ALA A 51 -1.71 -9.90 -3.17
C ALA A 51 -0.91 -9.08 -2.14
N LEU A 52 -1.37 -9.05 -0.89
CA LEU A 52 -0.73 -8.28 0.19
C LEU A 52 0.75 -8.68 0.38
N HIS A 53 1.04 -9.98 0.40
CA HIS A 53 2.42 -10.49 0.52
C HIS A 53 3.32 -10.06 -0.65
N GLU A 54 2.78 -9.96 -1.87
CA GLU A 54 3.56 -9.49 -3.01
C GLU A 54 3.91 -8.01 -2.91
N MET A 55 3.10 -7.21 -2.21
CA MET A 55 3.42 -5.82 -1.92
C MET A 55 4.48 -5.68 -0.83
N GLU A 56 4.52 -6.60 0.13
CA GLU A 56 5.54 -6.63 1.19
C GLU A 56 6.93 -6.97 0.64
N ASP A 57 6.99 -7.80 -0.41
CA ASP A 57 8.22 -8.16 -1.10
C ASP A 57 8.71 -7.08 -2.10
N MET A 58 7.89 -6.05 -2.39
CA MET A 58 8.27 -4.97 -3.31
C MET A 58 9.20 -3.95 -2.66
N ALA A 59 10.19 -3.50 -3.42
CA ALA A 59 11.06 -2.41 -3.01
C ALA A 59 10.28 -1.08 -2.88
N PRO A 60 10.76 -0.14 -2.06
CA PRO A 60 10.20 1.22 -1.94
C PRO A 60 9.97 1.94 -3.27
N SER A 61 10.93 1.82 -4.19
CA SER A 61 10.86 2.41 -5.52
C SER A 61 9.72 1.80 -6.34
N GLU A 62 9.47 0.51 -6.18
CA GLU A 62 8.46 -0.26 -6.88
C GLU A 62 7.06 0.07 -6.36
N LEU A 63 6.89 0.07 -5.04
CA LEU A 63 5.66 0.50 -4.37
C LEU A 63 5.27 1.93 -4.75
N LYS A 64 6.25 2.83 -4.89
CA LYS A 64 6.01 4.20 -5.36
C LYS A 64 5.41 4.23 -6.76
N VAL A 65 5.88 3.38 -7.68
CA VAL A 65 5.32 3.30 -9.05
C VAL A 65 3.87 2.81 -9.03
N VAL A 66 3.58 1.77 -8.22
CA VAL A 66 2.21 1.27 -8.01
C VAL A 66 1.31 2.37 -7.45
N TRP A 67 1.81 3.14 -6.49
CA TRP A 67 1.07 4.24 -5.87
C TRP A 67 0.75 5.38 -6.84
N GLU A 68 1.70 5.78 -7.68
CA GLU A 68 1.45 6.80 -8.70
C GLU A 68 0.39 6.34 -9.71
N ALA A 69 0.46 5.08 -10.15
CA ALA A 69 -0.54 4.50 -11.03
C ALA A 69 -1.92 4.39 -10.36
N PHE A 70 -1.96 4.02 -9.07
CA PHE A 70 -3.19 4.02 -8.29
C PHE A 70 -3.84 5.40 -8.26
N LYS A 71 -3.07 6.46 -7.93
CA LYS A 71 -3.60 7.83 -7.90
C LYS A 71 -4.11 8.29 -9.27
N GLU A 72 -3.41 7.94 -10.34
CA GLU A 72 -3.81 8.32 -11.71
C GLU A 72 -5.14 7.65 -12.10
N VAL A 73 -5.26 6.34 -11.86
CA VAL A 73 -6.47 5.58 -12.19
C VAL A 73 -7.65 5.97 -11.29
N ASN A 74 -7.38 6.28 -10.02
CA ASN A 74 -8.39 6.59 -9.00
C ASN A 74 -8.52 8.08 -8.70
N ALA A 75 -8.10 8.97 -9.61
CA ALA A 75 -8.14 10.41 -9.38
C ALA A 75 -9.55 10.90 -9.03
N ASP A 76 -10.57 10.47 -9.79
CA ASP A 76 -11.96 10.83 -9.54
C ASP A 76 -12.46 10.30 -8.19
N PHE A 77 -12.08 9.07 -7.83
CA PHE A 77 -12.40 8.46 -6.54
C PHE A 77 -11.78 9.24 -5.37
N LEU A 78 -10.50 9.62 -5.49
CA LEU A 78 -9.81 10.42 -4.49
C LEU A 78 -10.44 11.81 -4.35
N SER A 79 -10.82 12.45 -5.46
CA SER A 79 -11.53 13.75 -5.43
C SER A 79 -12.88 13.66 -4.73
N VAL A 80 -13.65 12.58 -4.96
CA VAL A 80 -14.92 12.36 -4.25
C VAL A 80 -14.67 12.21 -2.74
N MET A 81 -13.66 11.44 -2.33
CA MET A 81 -13.35 11.29 -0.91
C MET A 81 -12.76 12.54 -0.26
N GLU A 82 -12.00 13.35 -1.00
CA GLU A 82 -11.57 14.68 -0.53
C GLU A 82 -12.78 15.59 -0.28
N GLY A 83 -13.78 15.57 -1.18
CA GLY A 83 -15.04 16.30 -0.99
C GLY A 83 -15.86 15.83 0.23
N LEU A 84 -15.67 14.58 0.67
CA LEU A 84 -16.30 14.01 1.87
C LEU A 84 -15.47 14.24 3.15
N GLY A 85 -14.31 14.90 3.07
CA GLY A 85 -13.42 15.14 4.22
C GLY A 85 -12.54 13.94 4.61
N ILE A 86 -12.66 12.81 3.91
CA ILE A 86 -11.94 11.55 4.20
C ILE A 86 -10.61 11.48 3.42
N GLY A 87 -10.52 12.16 2.28
CA GLY A 87 -9.38 12.06 1.37
C GLY A 87 -8.02 12.41 2.00
N LYS A 88 -7.97 13.40 2.89
CA LYS A 88 -6.73 13.79 3.59
C LYS A 88 -6.27 12.73 4.59
N ALA A 89 -7.21 12.12 5.33
CA ALA A 89 -6.92 11.05 6.28
C ALA A 89 -6.42 9.80 5.56
N LEU A 90 -7.10 9.40 4.47
CA LEU A 90 -6.66 8.27 3.66
C LEU A 90 -5.28 8.51 3.05
N LYS A 91 -5.04 9.67 2.44
CA LYS A 91 -3.76 10.01 1.82
C LYS A 91 -2.60 9.98 2.82
N ASN A 92 -2.79 10.61 3.97
CA ASN A 92 -1.78 10.63 5.03
C ASN A 92 -1.48 9.22 5.53
N SER A 93 -2.52 8.42 5.69
CA SER A 93 -2.32 7.09 6.18
C SER A 93 -1.70 6.15 5.15
N LEU A 94 -2.00 6.34 3.86
CA LEU A 94 -1.40 5.54 2.80
C LEU A 94 0.09 5.82 2.71
N GLN A 95 0.43 7.09 2.83
CA GLN A 95 1.81 7.53 2.93
C GLN A 95 2.49 6.97 4.18
N ARG A 96 1.82 6.92 5.33
CA ARG A 96 2.36 6.34 6.57
C ARG A 96 2.53 4.83 6.50
N HIS A 97 1.57 4.09 5.95
CA HIS A 97 1.66 2.63 5.83
C HIS A 97 2.75 2.23 4.84
N LEU A 98 2.86 2.96 3.72
CA LEU A 98 3.97 2.79 2.79
C LEU A 98 5.30 3.14 3.45
N THR A 99 5.42 4.29 4.12
CA THR A 99 6.68 4.69 4.79
C THR A 99 7.03 3.78 5.97
N GLY A 100 6.03 3.28 6.69
CA GLY A 100 6.16 2.39 7.84
C GLY A 100 6.59 0.99 7.43
N ALA A 101 5.95 0.40 6.42
CA ALA A 101 6.40 -0.86 5.81
C ALA A 101 7.86 -0.76 5.34
N LEU A 102 8.26 0.40 4.82
CA LEU A 102 9.64 0.66 4.42
C LEU A 102 10.62 0.82 5.59
N ALA A 103 10.18 1.43 6.68
CA ALA A 103 11.00 1.56 7.88
C ALA A 103 11.19 0.19 8.57
N ASP A 104 10.17 -0.66 8.61
CA ASP A 104 10.25 -2.01 9.19
C ASP A 104 11.25 -2.89 8.42
N LEU A 105 11.23 -2.84 7.08
CA LEU A 105 12.20 -3.56 6.25
C LEU A 105 13.65 -3.10 6.45
N SER A 106 13.87 -1.82 6.77
CA SER A 106 15.22 -1.29 7.07
C SER A 106 15.79 -1.76 8.41
N SER A 107 14.95 -2.31 9.30
CA SER A 107 15.36 -2.77 10.63
C SER A 107 15.82 -4.24 10.67
N VAL A 108 15.55 -5.03 9.63
CA VAL A 108 16.02 -6.43 9.50
C VAL A 108 17.42 -6.44 8.87
N GLY A 109 18.37 -5.83 9.56
CA GLY A 109 19.69 -5.53 9.01
C GLY A 109 20.85 -5.63 10.00
N MET A 110 20.80 -6.52 10.99
CA MET A 110 22.00 -7.02 11.68
C MET A 110 21.82 -8.46 12.17
N PRO A 111 22.37 -9.48 11.50
CA PRO A 111 22.85 -10.66 12.21
C PRO A 111 24.12 -10.23 12.96
N THR A 112 24.07 -10.18 14.28
CA THR A 112 25.29 -10.20 15.10
C THR A 112 25.95 -11.56 14.94
N SER A 113 26.74 -11.66 13.87
CA SER A 113 27.62 -12.79 13.60
C SER A 113 28.78 -12.81 14.60
N GLY A 114 28.97 -13.97 15.24
CA GLY A 114 30.27 -14.45 15.72
C GLY A 114 30.71 -14.00 17.12
N ASN A 115 30.64 -14.89 18.11
CA ASN A 115 31.72 -15.86 18.28
C ASN A 115 31.29 -17.03 19.16
N MET A 116 31.47 -18.23 18.62
CA MET A 116 31.27 -19.51 19.27
C MET A 116 32.56 -19.81 20.05
N ASP A 117 32.57 -19.58 21.36
CA ASP A 117 33.67 -20.03 22.23
C ASP A 117 33.48 -21.51 22.55
N LEU A 118 33.87 -22.35 21.58
CA LEU A 118 34.12 -23.78 21.76
C LEU A 118 35.62 -23.99 21.58
N ALA A 119 36.36 -23.93 22.68
CA ALA A 119 37.70 -24.49 22.78
C ALA A 119 37.73 -25.45 23.98
N SER A 120 37.58 -26.74 23.67
CA SER A 120 37.90 -27.83 24.59
C SER A 120 39.40 -27.92 24.79
N SER A 121 39.86 -27.92 26.05
CA SER A 121 40.86 -28.85 26.65
C SER A 121 41.09 -28.50 28.12
#